data_AF-A0A1G7W0B7-F1
#
_entry.id   AF-A0A1G7W0B7-F1
#
_cell.length_a   1.000
_cell.length_b   1.000
_cell.length_c   1.000
_cell.angle_alpha   90.00
_cell.angle_beta   90.00
_cell.angle_gamma   90.00
#
_symmetry.space_group_name_H-M   'P 1'
#
loop_
_entity.id
_entity.type
_entity.pdbx_description
1 polymer ?
#
loop_
_entity_poly.entity_id
_entity_poly.type
_entity_poly.pdbx_seq_one_letter_code
_entity_poly.pdbx_strand_id
1 'polypeptide(L)'
;MIAYLIKMLVCSGVLYGYYVLALKNNPFHRWNRGYLLLATLTSILLPLLQFSFVSATPPSYTTPLVTVYGYMTNTVQQAGSSAIASWITPGIYSLITLLLIVNMLRNWLLIKRLTRQGQQTSYDRYLLIRHPQVKSTFSFFGSIFWGEELTPDSEEGKQVLRHELEHVHGRHTADKLFLQLVCAVLWFNPFFHLFKRELAMVHEFLADKAAASENAPDDYARTLLQMTLQTKRMFLVNSFSQAPVKRRILMLFTHKANYALMKKIIIFPVLVLLGVIIGCQQDLDLQSPVRSSAALLNVSKSSTATASEEVFKVVDNPPTFPGGEKALVQFLARNIRYPKTAQANNTTGTVFVKFVVNSEGKISQVTTTGAVLGNGLEEESMRVVSAMPDWLPGQQEGKKVSVEFHLPIRYVLQ
;
A
#
# COMPACT_ATOMS: atom_id res chain seq x y z
N MET A 1 -9.86 1.10 3.40
CA MET A 1 -9.99 -0.23 2.73
C MET A 1 -9.18 -0.28 1.42
N ILE A 2 -9.49 0.53 0.40
CA ILE A 2 -8.77 0.48 -0.90
C ILE A 2 -7.26 0.73 -0.75
N ALA A 3 -6.87 1.75 0.02
CA ALA A 3 -5.44 2.04 0.27
C ALA A 3 -4.70 0.84 0.89
N TYR A 4 -5.35 0.06 1.75
CA TYR A 4 -4.78 -1.15 2.33
C TYR A 4 -4.57 -2.24 1.27
N LEU A 5 -5.55 -2.46 0.39
CA LEU A 5 -5.44 -3.45 -0.69
C LEU A 5 -4.31 -3.10 -1.67
N ILE A 6 -4.13 -1.82 -1.98
CA ILE A 6 -3.02 -1.34 -2.82
C ILE A 6 -1.69 -1.57 -2.12
N LYS A 7 -1.56 -1.20 -0.83
CA LYS A 7 -0.35 -1.43 -0.04
C LYS A 7 0.02 -2.92 0.03
N MET A 8 -0.97 -3.79 0.26
CA MET A 8 -0.79 -5.25 0.24
C MET A 8 -0.31 -5.74 -1.14
N LEU A 9 -0.91 -5.26 -2.22
CA LEU A 9 -0.52 -5.65 -3.58
C LEU A 9 0.93 -5.28 -3.87
N VAL A 10 1.33 -4.04 -3.57
CA VAL A 10 2.72 -3.57 -3.75
C VAL A 10 3.69 -4.38 -2.89
N CYS A 11 3.36 -4.63 -1.63
CA CYS A 11 4.20 -5.43 -0.73
C CYS A 11 4.43 -6.85 -1.27
N SER A 12 3.34 -7.53 -1.66
CA SER A 12 3.42 -8.88 -2.22
C SER A 12 4.21 -8.94 -3.53
N GLY A 13 4.08 -7.91 -4.38
CA GLY A 13 4.81 -7.80 -5.64
C GLY A 13 6.32 -7.62 -5.45
N VAL A 14 6.74 -6.73 -4.54
CA VAL A 14 8.18 -6.51 -4.26
C VAL A 14 8.81 -7.75 -3.63
N LEU A 15 8.14 -8.39 -2.66
CA LEU A 15 8.64 -9.61 -2.04
C LEU A 15 8.72 -10.77 -3.04
N TYR A 16 7.77 -10.86 -3.98
CA TYR A 16 7.89 -11.81 -5.09
C TYR A 16 9.05 -11.48 -6.04
N GLY A 17 9.24 -10.19 -6.37
CA GLY A 17 10.36 -9.73 -7.20
C GLY A 17 11.72 -10.14 -6.61
N TYR A 18 11.91 -9.93 -5.31
CA TYR A 18 13.12 -10.38 -4.61
C TYR A 18 13.29 -11.91 -4.68
N TYR A 19 12.21 -12.68 -4.50
CA TYR A 19 12.27 -14.13 -4.65
C TYR A 19 12.77 -14.55 -6.04
N VAL A 20 12.22 -13.95 -7.09
CA VAL A 20 12.59 -14.27 -8.48
C VAL A 20 14.06 -13.95 -8.76
N LEU A 21 14.53 -12.77 -8.32
CA LEU A 21 15.89 -12.31 -8.61
C LEU A 21 16.97 -13.02 -7.78
N ALA A 22 16.69 -13.27 -6.50
CA ALA A 22 17.71 -13.70 -5.56
C ALA A 22 17.60 -15.17 -5.15
N LEU A 23 16.39 -15.73 -5.02
CA LEU A 23 16.14 -17.03 -4.36
C LEU A 23 15.71 -18.16 -5.30
N LYS A 24 14.97 -17.86 -6.38
CA LYS A 24 14.23 -18.82 -7.21
C LYS A 24 15.07 -20.00 -7.74
N ASN A 25 16.35 -19.76 -8.05
CA ASN A 25 17.26 -20.76 -8.63
C ASN A 25 18.36 -21.23 -7.66
N ASN A 26 18.23 -20.95 -6.36
CA ASN A 26 19.20 -21.44 -5.39
C ASN A 26 18.89 -22.87 -4.93
N PRO A 27 19.93 -23.68 -4.62
CA PRO A 27 19.79 -25.06 -4.16
C PRO A 27 19.27 -25.18 -2.71
N PHE A 28 19.09 -24.05 -2.01
CA PHE A 28 18.61 -24.01 -0.62
C PHE A 28 17.08 -24.00 -0.54
N HIS A 29 16.45 -25.07 -1.02
CA HIS A 29 14.99 -25.18 -1.11
C HIS A 29 14.26 -25.03 0.24
N ARG A 30 14.85 -25.50 1.34
CA ARG A 30 14.29 -25.31 2.70
C ARG A 30 14.16 -23.84 3.09
N TRP A 31 15.14 -23.01 2.71
CA TRP A 31 15.09 -21.56 2.96
C TRP A 31 14.05 -20.89 2.07
N ASN A 32 14.00 -21.27 0.79
CA ASN A 32 13.02 -20.76 -0.15
C ASN A 32 11.58 -21.04 0.30
N ARG A 33 11.33 -22.24 0.86
CA ARG A 33 10.05 -22.60 1.48
C ARG A 33 9.69 -21.63 2.62
N GLY A 34 10.60 -21.45 3.58
CA GLY A 34 10.39 -20.54 4.71
C GLY A 34 10.17 -19.10 4.28
N TYR A 35 10.95 -18.61 3.30
CA TYR A 35 10.79 -17.28 2.73
C TYR A 35 9.41 -17.07 2.11
N LEU A 36 8.91 -17.99 1.27
CA LEU A 36 7.62 -17.82 0.60
C LEU A 36 6.45 -17.79 1.59
N LEU A 37 6.52 -18.61 2.64
CA LEU A 37 5.53 -18.58 3.72
C LEU A 37 5.60 -17.28 4.52
N LEU A 38 6.81 -16.86 4.92
CA LEU A 38 7.01 -15.61 5.64
C LEU A 38 6.59 -14.40 4.81
N ALA A 39 6.97 -14.34 3.53
CA ALA A 39 6.61 -13.26 2.62
C ALA A 39 5.10 -13.13 2.46
N THR A 40 4.37 -14.26 2.45
CA THR A 40 2.90 -14.26 2.43
C THR A 40 2.34 -13.59 3.69
N LEU A 41 2.82 -13.99 4.87
CA LEU A 41 2.41 -13.41 6.15
C LEU A 41 2.79 -11.92 6.26
N THR A 42 4.03 -11.57 5.93
CA THR A 42 4.52 -10.19 5.93
C THR A 42 3.73 -9.30 4.97
N SER A 43 3.35 -9.80 3.80
CA SER A 43 2.53 -9.03 2.85
C SER A 43 1.15 -8.65 3.40
N ILE A 44 0.60 -9.51 4.28
CA ILE A 44 -0.70 -9.29 4.91
C ILE A 44 -0.55 -8.41 6.16
N LEU A 45 0.47 -8.66 6.98
CA LEU A 45 0.66 -7.99 8.27
C LEU A 45 1.30 -6.59 8.16
N LEU A 46 2.25 -6.41 7.25
CA LEU A 46 3.03 -5.16 7.16
C LEU A 46 2.16 -3.92 6.87
N PRO A 47 1.15 -3.96 5.96
CA PRO A 47 0.29 -2.81 5.72
C PRO A 47 -0.66 -2.47 6.89
N LEU A 48 -0.81 -3.36 7.89
CA LEU A 48 -1.57 -3.09 9.12
C LEU A 48 -0.75 -2.30 10.14
N LEU A 49 0.57 -2.34 10.05
CA LEU A 49 1.46 -1.60 10.94
C LEU A 49 1.55 -0.14 10.48
N GLN A 50 0.86 0.75 11.19
CA GLN A 50 0.97 2.18 10.98
C GLN A 50 2.28 2.67 11.61
N PHE A 51 3.30 2.90 10.80
CA PHE A 51 4.53 3.53 11.25
C PHE A 51 4.40 5.04 11.10
N SER A 52 4.17 5.75 12.20
CA SER A 52 4.30 7.20 12.24
C SER A 52 5.78 7.53 12.41
N PHE A 53 6.47 7.83 11.31
CA PHE A 53 7.79 8.45 11.41
C PHE A 53 7.63 9.87 11.95
N VAL A 54 8.50 10.26 12.88
CA VAL A 54 8.51 11.61 13.45
C VAL A 54 8.81 12.59 12.32
N SER A 55 7.77 13.21 11.80
CA SER A 55 7.93 14.38 10.94
C SER A 55 8.38 15.52 11.83
N ALA A 56 9.60 16.02 11.62
CA ALA A 56 10.02 17.29 12.19
C ALA A 56 9.04 18.35 11.68
N THR A 57 8.15 18.83 12.56
CA THR A 57 7.24 19.91 12.23
C THR A 57 8.09 21.15 11.95
N PRO A 58 8.09 21.73 10.74
CA PRO A 58 8.70 23.04 10.53
C PRO A 58 8.00 24.05 11.45
N PRO A 59 8.73 25.05 12.00
CA PRO A 59 8.12 26.09 12.81
C PRO A 59 6.99 26.73 11.99
N SER A 60 5.77 26.54 12.47
CA SER A 60 4.57 27.03 11.81
C SER A 60 4.39 28.48 12.21
N TYR A 61 4.71 29.42 11.31
CA TYR A 61 4.25 30.80 11.47
C TYR A 61 2.75 30.82 11.19
N THR A 62 1.94 30.84 12.25
CA THR A 62 0.48 30.93 12.15
C THR A 62 0.10 32.34 11.76
N THR A 63 0.06 32.66 10.46
CA THR A 63 -0.73 33.79 9.99
C THR A 63 -2.21 33.39 10.10
N PRO A 64 -3.05 34.09 10.89
CA PRO A 64 -4.46 33.75 11.00
C PRO A 64 -5.15 33.97 9.66
N LEU A 65 -5.43 32.88 8.94
CA LEU A 65 -6.23 32.91 7.72
C LEU A 65 -7.71 33.02 8.10
N VAL A 66 -8.29 34.20 7.93
CA VAL A 66 -9.72 34.40 8.19
C VAL A 66 -10.50 33.92 6.98
N THR A 67 -11.32 32.89 7.17
CA THR A 67 -12.20 32.36 6.12
C THR A 67 -13.62 32.87 6.32
N VAL A 68 -14.11 33.64 5.34
CA VAL A 68 -15.45 34.19 5.25
C VAL A 68 -16.29 33.26 4.38
N TYR A 69 -17.34 32.69 4.97
CA TYR A 69 -18.28 31.84 4.27
C TYR A 69 -19.44 32.67 3.69
N GLY A 70 -19.66 32.54 2.39
CA GLY A 70 -20.90 32.95 1.74
C GLY A 70 -21.83 31.75 1.67
N TYR A 71 -22.96 31.80 2.37
CA TYR A 71 -23.96 30.75 2.25
C TYR A 71 -24.81 31.03 1.02
N MET A 72 -24.68 30.19 -0.02
CA MET A 72 -25.73 30.06 -1.02
C MET A 72 -26.77 29.12 -0.43
N THR A 73 -28.02 29.54 -0.29
CA THR A 73 -29.11 28.61 0.07
C THR A 73 -29.46 27.76 -1.15
N ASN A 74 -28.51 26.92 -1.56
CA ASN A 74 -28.77 25.84 -2.48
C ASN A 74 -29.32 24.70 -1.63
N THR A 75 -30.65 24.57 -1.58
CA THR A 75 -31.31 23.34 -1.15
C THR A 75 -31.04 22.25 -2.18
N VAL A 76 -29.78 21.84 -2.34
CA VAL A 76 -29.46 20.58 -3.01
C VAL A 76 -29.68 19.52 -1.95
N GLN A 77 -30.88 18.96 -1.99
CA GLN A 77 -31.20 17.72 -1.31
C GLN A 77 -30.18 16.69 -1.78
N GLN A 78 -29.19 16.40 -0.93
CA GLN A 78 -28.18 15.39 -1.20
C GLN A 78 -28.93 14.08 -1.36
N ALA A 79 -29.10 13.64 -2.61
CA ALA A 79 -29.76 12.38 -2.92
C ALA A 79 -29.04 11.30 -2.11
N GLY A 80 -29.74 10.73 -1.13
CA GLY A 80 -29.18 9.70 -0.27
C GLY A 80 -28.65 8.58 -1.15
N SER A 81 -27.33 8.41 -1.16
CA SER A 81 -26.69 7.23 -1.74
C SER A 81 -27.41 6.02 -1.16
N SER A 82 -28.15 5.28 -1.97
CA SER A 82 -28.99 4.19 -1.49
C SER A 82 -28.12 3.23 -0.68
N ALA A 83 -28.45 3.05 0.60
CA ALA A 83 -27.67 2.21 1.51
C ALA A 83 -27.52 0.76 0.98
N ILE A 84 -28.39 0.35 0.06
CA ILE A 84 -28.34 -0.95 -0.63
C ILE A 84 -27.15 -1.03 -1.61
N ALA A 85 -26.84 0.06 -2.32
CA ALA A 85 -25.75 0.08 -3.31
C ALA A 85 -24.37 -0.14 -2.68
N SER A 86 -24.17 0.31 -1.43
CA SER A 86 -22.91 0.08 -0.70
C SER A 86 -22.67 -1.38 -0.31
N TRP A 87 -23.72 -2.22 -0.23
CA TRP A 87 -23.57 -3.64 0.13
C TRP A 87 -23.32 -4.56 -1.06
N ILE A 88 -23.57 -4.11 -2.29
CA ILE A 88 -23.42 -4.93 -3.50
C ILE A 88 -21.97 -5.39 -3.67
N THR A 89 -21.00 -4.48 -3.58
CA THR A 89 -19.57 -4.78 -3.75
C THR A 89 -19.01 -5.74 -2.70
N PRO A 90 -19.17 -5.52 -1.37
CA PRO A 90 -18.75 -6.50 -0.38
C PRO A 90 -19.55 -7.80 -0.45
N GLY A 91 -20.83 -7.74 -0.86
CA GLY A 91 -21.69 -8.89 -1.09
C GLY A 91 -21.10 -9.86 -2.14
N ILE A 92 -20.77 -9.35 -3.33
CA ILE A 92 -20.15 -10.14 -4.41
C ILE A 92 -18.82 -10.75 -3.97
N TYR A 93 -17.98 -9.95 -3.30
CA TYR A 93 -16.69 -10.42 -2.81
C TYR A 93 -16.84 -11.58 -1.80
N SER A 94 -17.80 -11.45 -0.88
CA SER A 94 -18.08 -12.49 0.12
C SER A 94 -18.62 -13.78 -0.52
N LEU A 95 -19.47 -13.67 -1.55
CA LEU A 95 -20.02 -14.81 -2.28
C LEU A 95 -18.94 -15.61 -3.01
N ILE A 96 -18.04 -14.94 -3.74
CA ILE A 96 -16.93 -15.60 -4.45
C ILE A 96 -16.01 -16.32 -3.47
N THR A 97 -15.66 -15.64 -2.38
CA THR A 97 -14.82 -16.21 -1.32
C THR A 97 -15.47 -17.45 -0.71
N LEU A 98 -16.78 -17.39 -0.43
CA LEU A 98 -17.55 -18.53 0.08
C LEU A 98 -17.53 -19.72 -0.89
N LEU A 99 -17.75 -19.49 -2.19
CA LEU A 99 -17.74 -20.55 -3.20
C LEU A 99 -16.37 -21.26 -3.26
N LEU A 100 -15.27 -20.50 -3.22
CA LEU A 100 -13.92 -21.06 -3.22
C LEU A 100 -13.62 -21.87 -1.96
N ILE A 101 -14.07 -21.41 -0.79
CA ILE A 101 -13.94 -22.13 0.48
C ILE A 101 -14.77 -23.42 0.47
N VAL A 102 -16.01 -23.38 -0.04
CA VAL A 102 -16.87 -24.57 -0.17
C VAL A 102 -16.23 -25.60 -1.10
N ASN A 103 -15.66 -25.17 -2.23
CA ASN A 103 -14.93 -26.08 -3.13
C ASN A 103 -13.72 -26.74 -2.43
N MET A 104 -12.97 -25.96 -1.63
CA MET A 104 -11.87 -26.49 -0.82
C MET A 104 -12.36 -27.52 0.21
N LEU A 105 -13.48 -27.24 0.89
CA LEU A 105 -14.08 -28.16 1.86
C LEU A 105 -14.59 -29.45 1.18
N ARG A 106 -15.18 -29.35 0.00
CA ARG A 106 -15.61 -30.52 -0.79
C ARG A 106 -14.42 -31.43 -1.14
N ASN A 107 -13.29 -30.86 -1.57
CA ASN A 107 -12.08 -31.63 -1.87
C ASN A 107 -11.51 -32.30 -0.61
N TRP A 108 -11.52 -31.61 0.52
CA TRP A 108 -11.13 -32.18 1.80
C TRP A 108 -12.03 -33.37 2.21
N LEU A 109 -13.36 -33.23 2.04
CA LEU A 109 -14.31 -34.30 2.31
C LEU A 109 -14.13 -35.49 1.35
N LEU A 110 -13.81 -35.24 0.08
CA LEU A 110 -13.51 -36.29 -0.90
C LEU A 110 -12.31 -37.14 -0.45
N ILE A 111 -11.22 -36.48 -0.03
CA ILE A 111 -10.03 -37.19 0.45
C ILE A 111 -10.35 -37.99 1.72
N LYS A 112 -11.13 -37.41 2.65
CA LYS A 112 -11.60 -38.15 3.83
C LYS A 112 -12.46 -39.37 3.49
N ARG A 113 -13.28 -39.29 2.44
CA ARG A 113 -14.06 -40.44 1.94
C ARG A 113 -13.13 -41.52 1.38
N LEU A 114 -12.14 -41.15 0.56
CA LEU A 114 -11.14 -42.08 0.03
C LEU A 114 -10.33 -42.76 1.15
N THR A 115 -9.95 -42.01 2.19
CA THR A 115 -9.27 -42.58 3.38
C THR A 115 -10.13 -43.63 4.07
N ARG A 116 -11.44 -43.38 4.21
CA ARG A 116 -12.36 -44.32 4.88
C ARG A 116 -12.68 -45.57 4.07
N GLN A 117 -12.69 -45.45 2.74
CA GLN A 117 -13.05 -46.55 1.82
C GLN A 117 -11.85 -47.37 1.35
N GLY A 118 -10.62 -46.85 1.52
CA GLY A 118 -9.40 -47.56 1.12
C GLY A 118 -8.96 -48.62 2.12
N GLN A 119 -8.26 -49.64 1.62
CA GLN A 119 -7.59 -50.62 2.46
C GLN A 119 -6.40 -49.94 3.15
N GLN A 120 -6.42 -49.92 4.48
CA GLN A 120 -5.42 -49.23 5.28
C GLN A 120 -4.36 -50.22 5.80
N THR A 121 -3.10 -49.87 5.62
CA THR A 121 -1.94 -50.59 6.15
C THR A 121 -1.08 -49.62 6.94
N SER A 122 -0.98 -49.83 8.25
CA SER A 122 -0.27 -48.94 9.16
C SER A 122 1.20 -49.32 9.23
N TYR A 123 2.09 -48.36 8.97
CA TYR A 123 3.53 -48.45 9.21
C TYR A 123 3.92 -47.47 10.32
N ASP A 124 5.06 -47.70 10.97
CA ASP A 124 5.55 -46.92 12.12
C ASP A 124 5.61 -45.39 11.88
N ARG A 125 5.77 -44.96 10.62
CA ARG A 125 5.94 -43.55 10.23
C ARG A 125 4.89 -42.99 9.26
N TYR A 126 4.05 -43.83 8.66
CA TYR A 126 3.06 -43.41 7.67
C TYR A 126 1.92 -44.42 7.53
N LEU A 127 0.76 -43.95 7.07
CA LEU A 127 -0.39 -44.80 6.75
C LEU A 127 -0.45 -45.03 5.24
N LEU A 128 -0.29 -46.27 4.79
CA LEU A 128 -0.40 -46.61 3.37
C LEU A 128 -1.84 -47.03 3.06
N ILE A 129 -2.46 -46.36 2.09
CA ILE A 129 -3.85 -46.56 1.69
C ILE A 129 -3.89 -47.03 0.24
N ARG A 130 -4.46 -48.20 -0.01
CA ARG A 130 -4.70 -48.72 -1.36
C ARG A 130 -6.17 -48.54 -1.72
N HIS A 131 -6.43 -47.95 -2.89
CA HIS A 131 -7.79 -47.69 -3.34
C HIS A 131 -7.89 -47.81 -4.88
N PRO A 132 -8.82 -48.60 -5.44
CA PRO A 132 -8.90 -48.85 -6.88
C PRO A 132 -9.11 -47.59 -7.75
N GLN A 133 -9.73 -46.55 -7.18
CA GLN A 133 -9.93 -45.26 -7.89
C GLN A 133 -8.67 -44.38 -7.98
N VAL A 134 -7.60 -44.71 -7.25
CA VAL A 134 -6.36 -43.92 -7.23
C VAL A 134 -5.39 -44.49 -8.25
N LYS A 135 -5.27 -43.82 -9.39
CA LYS A 135 -4.36 -44.22 -10.48
C LYS A 135 -2.92 -43.76 -10.27
N SER A 136 -2.72 -42.63 -9.58
CA SER A 136 -1.40 -42.06 -9.30
C SER A 136 -1.16 -42.03 -7.81
N THR A 137 0.04 -42.41 -7.39
CA THR A 137 0.46 -42.29 -6.00
C THR A 137 0.47 -40.82 -5.58
N PHE A 138 -0.04 -40.51 -4.39
CA PHE A 138 0.01 -39.17 -3.80
C PHE A 138 -0.04 -39.22 -2.27
N SER A 139 0.49 -38.19 -1.62
CA SER A 139 0.51 -38.06 -0.16
C SER A 139 -0.44 -36.98 0.36
N PHE A 140 -1.05 -37.26 1.50
CA PHE A 140 -1.94 -36.34 2.22
C PHE A 140 -1.88 -36.60 3.73
N PHE A 141 -1.40 -35.63 4.50
CA PHE A 141 -1.34 -35.64 5.98
C PHE A 141 -1.04 -37.01 6.62
N GLY A 142 0.24 -37.40 6.67
CA GLY A 142 0.63 -38.66 7.31
C GLY A 142 0.24 -39.92 6.53
N SER A 143 -0.57 -39.78 5.48
CA SER A 143 -1.09 -40.88 4.67
C SER A 143 -0.52 -40.83 3.25
N ILE A 144 -0.20 -41.99 2.70
CA ILE A 144 0.28 -42.18 1.33
C ILE A 144 -0.75 -43.04 0.61
N PHE A 145 -1.38 -42.51 -0.43
CA PHE A 145 -2.28 -43.23 -1.30
C PHE A 145 -1.47 -43.87 -2.42
N TRP A 146 -1.56 -45.19 -2.56
CA TRP A 146 -0.73 -45.96 -3.47
C TRP A 146 -1.54 -46.52 -4.62
N GLY A 147 -1.07 -46.28 -5.85
CA GLY A 147 -1.69 -46.82 -7.07
C GLY A 147 -1.34 -48.29 -7.29
N GLU A 148 -2.24 -49.04 -7.91
CA GLU A 148 -2.07 -50.49 -8.13
C GLU A 148 -0.97 -50.84 -9.16
N GLU A 149 -0.52 -49.88 -9.96
CA GLU A 149 0.39 -50.12 -11.09
C GLU A 149 1.87 -50.35 -10.69
N LEU A 150 2.28 -49.94 -9.49
CA LEU A 150 3.68 -50.03 -9.03
C LEU A 150 3.80 -50.86 -7.75
N THR A 151 4.75 -51.81 -7.71
CA THR A 151 5.06 -52.53 -6.48
C THR A 151 6.01 -51.70 -5.61
N PRO A 152 5.71 -51.49 -4.31
CA PRO A 152 6.58 -50.72 -3.41
C PRO A 152 8.00 -51.27 -3.27
N ASP A 153 8.20 -52.57 -3.49
CA ASP A 153 9.47 -53.27 -3.29
C ASP A 153 10.44 -53.16 -4.49
N SER A 154 9.94 -52.70 -5.65
CA SER A 154 10.78 -52.40 -6.81
C SER A 154 11.69 -51.19 -6.54
N GLU A 155 12.82 -51.07 -7.25
CA GLU A 155 13.70 -49.91 -7.10
C GLU A 155 12.99 -48.59 -7.47
N GLU A 156 12.14 -48.61 -8.50
CA GLU A 156 11.28 -47.48 -8.88
C GLU A 156 10.24 -47.17 -7.79
N GLY A 157 9.61 -48.20 -7.22
CA GLY A 157 8.68 -48.07 -6.10
C GLY A 157 9.32 -47.46 -4.85
N LYS A 158 10.56 -47.86 -4.52
CA LYS A 158 11.33 -47.26 -3.41
C LYS A 158 11.64 -45.78 -3.64
N GLN A 159 11.95 -45.39 -4.89
CA GLN A 159 12.17 -43.98 -5.25
C GLN A 159 10.88 -43.15 -5.08
N VAL A 160 9.75 -43.64 -5.60
CA VAL A 160 8.44 -43.00 -5.45
C VAL A 160 8.03 -42.92 -3.97
N LEU A 161 8.26 -43.99 -3.19
CA LEU A 161 7.94 -43.99 -1.77
C LEU A 161 8.76 -42.95 -1.00
N ARG A 162 10.07 -42.82 -1.29
CA ARG A 162 10.92 -41.76 -0.68
C ARG A 162 10.44 -40.36 -1.05
N HIS A 163 10.03 -40.15 -2.30
CA HIS A 163 9.44 -38.90 -2.76
C HIS A 163 8.20 -38.53 -1.94
N GLU A 164 7.24 -39.45 -1.82
CA GLU A 164 6.00 -39.23 -1.08
C GLU A 164 6.22 -39.10 0.43
N LEU A 165 7.20 -39.81 0.98
CA LEU A 165 7.55 -39.72 2.38
C LEU A 165 8.08 -38.33 2.73
N GLU A 166 8.85 -37.68 1.85
CA GLU A 166 9.31 -36.31 2.09
C GLU A 166 8.15 -35.30 2.08
N HIS A 167 7.08 -35.53 1.32
CA HIS A 167 5.87 -34.71 1.41
C HIS A 167 5.16 -34.82 2.75
N VAL A 168 5.13 -36.03 3.30
CA VAL A 168 4.58 -36.31 4.63
C VAL A 168 5.45 -35.70 5.71
N HIS A 169 6.76 -35.99 5.73
CA HIS A 169 7.72 -35.51 6.71
C HIS A 169 7.81 -33.97 6.69
N GLY A 170 7.90 -33.40 5.49
CA GLY A 170 7.92 -31.96 5.27
C GLY A 170 6.59 -31.26 5.58
N ARG A 171 5.49 -31.99 5.83
CA ARG A 171 4.13 -31.42 6.02
C ARG A 171 3.69 -30.53 4.86
N HIS A 172 4.06 -30.89 3.63
CA HIS A 172 3.80 -30.08 2.43
C HIS A 172 2.30 -29.88 2.15
N THR A 173 1.44 -30.80 2.61
CA THR A 173 -0.02 -30.64 2.54
C THR A 173 -0.51 -29.42 3.35
N ALA A 174 0.06 -29.15 4.52
CA ALA A 174 -0.34 -28.01 5.35
C ALA A 174 -0.03 -26.67 4.68
N ASP A 175 1.17 -26.55 4.11
CA ASP A 175 1.60 -25.39 3.32
C ASP A 175 0.68 -25.14 2.11
N LYS A 176 0.35 -26.21 1.36
CA LYS A 176 -0.55 -26.15 0.19
C LYS A 176 -1.94 -25.67 0.60
N LEU A 177 -2.48 -26.12 1.74
CA LEU A 177 -3.78 -25.67 2.25
C LEU A 177 -3.75 -24.24 2.77
N PHE A 178 -2.69 -23.85 3.47
CA PHE A 178 -2.52 -22.48 3.94
C PHE A 178 -2.56 -21.50 2.76
N LEU A 179 -1.76 -21.73 1.71
CA LEU A 179 -1.78 -20.86 0.53
C LEU A 179 -3.07 -20.98 -0.27
N GLN A 180 -3.72 -22.15 -0.31
CA GLN A 180 -5.04 -22.28 -0.92
C GLN A 180 -6.08 -21.41 -0.20
N LEU A 181 -6.05 -21.36 1.13
CA LEU A 181 -6.94 -20.51 1.94
C LEU A 181 -6.64 -19.04 1.72
N VAL A 182 -5.35 -18.64 1.72
CA VAL A 182 -4.95 -17.26 1.43
C VAL A 182 -5.40 -16.84 0.02
N CYS A 183 -5.18 -17.68 -1.01
CA CYS A 183 -5.67 -17.42 -2.36
C CYS A 183 -7.20 -17.43 -2.47
N ALA A 184 -7.93 -18.15 -1.62
CA ALA A 184 -9.40 -18.13 -1.63
C ALA A 184 -9.95 -16.82 -1.07
N VAL A 185 -9.37 -16.33 0.03
CA VAL A 185 -9.75 -15.04 0.63
C VAL A 185 -9.25 -13.89 -0.25
N LEU A 186 -7.98 -13.88 -0.64
CA LEU A 186 -7.33 -12.81 -1.39
C LEU A 186 -7.23 -13.16 -2.88
N TRP A 187 -8.32 -13.68 -3.45
CA TRP A 187 -8.35 -14.23 -4.81
C TRP A 187 -7.99 -13.23 -5.91
N PHE A 188 -8.26 -11.95 -5.68
CA PHE A 188 -7.95 -10.87 -6.61
C PHE A 188 -6.44 -10.58 -6.72
N ASN A 189 -5.62 -11.00 -5.74
CA ASN A 189 -4.20 -10.72 -5.74
C ASN A 189 -3.43 -11.82 -6.53
N PRO A 190 -2.84 -11.48 -7.70
CA PRO A 190 -2.14 -12.45 -8.54
C PRO A 190 -0.85 -12.99 -7.91
N PHE A 191 -0.19 -12.24 -7.02
CA PHE A 191 1.09 -12.63 -6.43
C PHE A 191 0.95 -13.81 -5.46
N PHE A 192 -0.16 -13.94 -4.75
CA PHE A 192 -0.39 -15.13 -3.91
C PHE A 192 -0.57 -16.41 -4.75
N HIS A 193 -1.17 -16.31 -5.94
CA HIS A 193 -1.23 -17.44 -6.88
C HIS A 193 0.16 -17.81 -7.40
N LEU A 194 1.03 -16.82 -7.61
CA LEU A 194 2.43 -17.05 -7.97
C LEU A 194 3.23 -17.68 -6.83
N PHE A 195 3.06 -17.22 -5.58
CA PHE A 195 3.65 -17.85 -4.39
C PHE A 195 3.19 -19.31 -4.26
N LYS A 196 1.89 -19.59 -4.45
CA LYS A 196 1.35 -20.95 -4.44
C LYS A 196 2.03 -21.84 -5.47
N ARG A 197 2.17 -21.36 -6.71
CA ARG A 197 2.85 -22.11 -7.78
C ARG A 197 4.32 -22.37 -7.47
N GLU A 198 5.04 -21.35 -6.98
CA GLU A 198 6.46 -21.48 -6.65
C GLU A 198 6.71 -22.33 -5.40
N LEU A 199 5.86 -22.24 -4.39
CA LEU A 199 5.96 -23.08 -3.20
C LEU A 199 5.72 -24.56 -3.54
N ALA A 200 4.74 -24.85 -4.41
CA ALA A 200 4.53 -26.19 -4.93
C ALA A 200 5.80 -26.72 -5.63
N MET A 201 6.44 -25.92 -6.49
CA MET A 201 7.71 -26.30 -7.13
C MET A 201 8.82 -26.57 -6.11
N VAL A 202 8.93 -25.76 -5.05
CA VAL A 202 9.91 -25.97 -3.99
C VAL A 202 9.67 -27.28 -3.23
N HIS A 203 8.40 -27.65 -3.00
CA HIS A 203 8.05 -28.95 -2.42
C HIS A 203 8.48 -30.11 -3.31
N GLU A 204 8.25 -30.01 -4.63
CA GLU A 204 8.71 -31.03 -5.58
C GLU A 204 10.25 -31.14 -5.56
N PHE A 205 11.00 -30.04 -5.51
CA PHE A 205 12.47 -30.11 -5.45
C PHE A 205 12.99 -30.77 -4.17
N LEU A 206 12.32 -30.56 -3.04
CA LEU A 206 12.68 -31.24 -1.78
C LEU A 206 12.42 -32.75 -1.88
N ALA A 207 11.26 -33.13 -2.43
CA ALA A 207 10.90 -34.52 -2.62
C ALA A 207 11.78 -35.22 -3.66
N ASP A 208 12.09 -34.57 -4.78
CA ASP A 208 13.00 -35.07 -5.82
C ASP A 208 14.40 -35.31 -5.27
N LYS A 209 14.90 -34.39 -4.42
CA LYS A 209 16.20 -34.54 -3.76
C LYS A 209 16.22 -35.69 -2.74
N ALA A 210 15.10 -35.99 -2.09
CA ALA A 210 15.00 -37.12 -1.16
C ALA A 210 14.84 -38.46 -1.89
N ALA A 211 14.21 -38.45 -3.06
CA ALA A 211 13.97 -39.62 -3.90
C ALA A 211 15.21 -40.05 -4.68
N ALA A 212 15.98 -39.09 -5.21
CA ALA A 212 17.29 -39.34 -5.76
C ALA A 212 18.23 -39.77 -4.64
N SER A 213 18.54 -41.07 -4.59
CA SER A 213 19.58 -41.60 -3.70
C SER A 213 20.90 -40.89 -3.98
N GLU A 214 21.78 -40.79 -2.97
CA GLU A 214 23.06 -40.07 -3.09
C GLU A 214 23.93 -40.50 -4.30
N ASN A 215 23.65 -41.67 -4.90
CA ASN A 215 24.45 -42.25 -5.98
C ASN A 215 23.72 -42.49 -7.32
N ALA A 216 22.45 -42.07 -7.51
CA ALA A 216 21.73 -42.31 -8.77
C ALA A 216 20.72 -41.21 -9.17
N PRO A 217 21.13 -39.93 -9.29
CA PRO A 217 20.26 -38.86 -9.76
C PRO A 217 19.80 -39.06 -11.22
N ASP A 218 20.65 -39.66 -12.06
CA ASP A 218 20.35 -39.92 -13.47
C ASP A 218 19.20 -40.91 -13.65
N ASP A 219 19.19 -42.00 -12.87
CA ASP A 219 18.15 -43.01 -12.96
C ASP A 219 16.80 -42.46 -12.51
N TYR A 220 16.80 -41.68 -11.43
CA TYR A 220 15.59 -40.99 -10.96
C TYR A 220 15.07 -39.98 -12.01
N ALA A 221 15.95 -39.22 -12.65
CA ALA A 221 15.56 -38.27 -13.69
C ALA A 221 14.91 -38.96 -14.90
N ARG A 222 15.39 -40.16 -15.28
CA ARG A 222 14.77 -40.99 -16.33
C ARG A 222 13.38 -41.46 -15.91
N THR A 223 13.24 -41.99 -14.70
CA THR A 223 11.95 -42.44 -14.16
C THR A 223 10.94 -41.28 -14.13
N LEU A 224 11.35 -40.11 -13.64
CA LEU A 224 10.52 -38.91 -13.60
C LEU A 224 10.05 -38.47 -15.00
N LEU A 225 10.96 -38.50 -15.98
CA LEU A 225 10.65 -38.15 -17.36
C LEU A 225 9.69 -39.18 -17.98
N GLN A 226 9.91 -40.46 -17.75
CA GLN A 226 9.07 -41.55 -18.26
C GLN A 226 7.65 -41.47 -17.71
N MET A 227 7.48 -41.28 -16.40
CA MET A 227 6.17 -41.08 -15.76
C MET A 227 5.42 -39.89 -16.36
N THR A 228 6.13 -38.76 -16.58
CA THR A 228 5.54 -37.55 -17.17
C THR A 228 5.10 -37.77 -18.63
N LEU A 229 5.90 -38.49 -19.41
CA LEU A 229 5.64 -38.75 -20.83
C LEU A 229 4.52 -39.78 -21.05
N GLN A 230 4.43 -40.82 -20.21
CA GLN A 230 3.40 -41.85 -20.32
C GLN A 230 1.99 -41.33 -20.04
N THR A 231 1.83 -40.28 -19.23
CA THR A 231 0.53 -39.62 -18.99
C THR A 231 -0.02 -38.81 -20.17
N LYS A 232 0.70 -38.67 -21.30
CA LYS A 232 0.25 -37.90 -22.47
C LYS A 232 -0.16 -38.80 -23.65
N ARG A 233 -1.47 -39.06 -23.77
CA ARG A 233 -2.10 -39.41 -25.06
C ARG A 233 -3.32 -38.49 -25.34
N MET A 234 -3.05 -37.50 -26.21
CA MET A 234 -3.97 -36.58 -26.95
C MET A 234 -4.75 -35.52 -26.13
N PHE A 235 -5.23 -34.36 -26.62
CA PHE A 235 -5.53 -33.81 -27.96
C PHE A 235 -5.42 -32.25 -27.87
N LEU A 236 -4.82 -31.57 -28.86
CA LEU A 236 -5.04 -30.16 -29.23
C LEU A 236 -5.03 -29.06 -28.13
N VAL A 237 -3.96 -28.95 -27.33
CA VAL A 237 -3.80 -27.81 -26.39
C VAL A 237 -2.34 -27.34 -26.35
N ASN A 238 -2.15 -26.02 -26.27
CA ASN A 238 -0.86 -25.35 -26.05
C ASN A 238 -0.01 -26.08 -24.98
N SER A 239 1.02 -26.79 -25.43
CA SER A 239 1.98 -27.56 -24.62
C SER A 239 2.98 -26.63 -23.90
N PHE A 240 2.53 -25.49 -23.39
CA PHE A 240 3.36 -24.51 -22.67
C PHE A 240 3.63 -24.92 -21.20
N SER A 241 3.13 -26.08 -20.75
CA SER A 241 3.33 -26.60 -19.40
C SER A 241 4.54 -27.53 -19.24
N GLN A 242 5.51 -27.54 -20.16
CA GLN A 242 6.77 -28.30 -19.97
C GLN A 242 7.77 -27.64 -18.99
N ALA A 243 7.48 -26.40 -18.56
CA ALA A 243 8.33 -25.64 -17.65
C ALA A 243 8.61 -26.27 -16.25
N PRO A 244 7.69 -27.02 -15.59
CA PRO A 244 7.96 -27.54 -14.25
C PRO A 244 8.91 -28.75 -14.28
N VAL A 245 8.78 -29.66 -15.25
CA VAL A 245 9.59 -30.89 -15.30
C VAL A 245 11.05 -30.57 -15.65
N LYS A 246 11.28 -29.71 -16.65
CA LYS A 246 12.63 -29.22 -16.97
C LYS A 246 13.31 -28.62 -15.74
N ARG A 247 12.57 -27.82 -14.97
CA ARG A 247 13.12 -27.14 -13.78
C ARG A 247 13.39 -28.12 -12.63
N ARG A 248 12.56 -29.15 -12.45
CA ARG A 248 12.80 -30.25 -11.50
C ARG A 248 14.09 -31.00 -11.81
N ILE A 249 14.23 -31.44 -13.07
CA ILE A 249 15.45 -32.12 -13.53
C ILE A 249 16.67 -31.22 -13.39
N LEU A 250 16.58 -29.96 -13.81
CA LEU A 250 17.71 -29.01 -13.69
C LEU A 250 18.16 -28.87 -12.23
N MET A 251 17.22 -28.67 -11.30
CA MET A 251 17.53 -28.51 -9.87
C MET A 251 18.17 -29.75 -9.26
N LEU A 252 17.84 -30.95 -9.76
CA LEU A 252 18.45 -32.19 -9.30
C LEU A 252 19.97 -32.22 -9.52
N PHE A 253 20.44 -31.65 -10.63
CA PHE A 253 21.86 -31.59 -10.99
C PHE A 253 22.55 -30.28 -10.55
N THR A 254 21.86 -29.37 -9.85
CA THR A 254 22.51 -28.13 -9.38
C THR A 254 23.37 -28.35 -8.13
N HIS A 255 24.66 -28.01 -8.22
CA HIS A 255 25.60 -28.12 -7.09
C HIS A 255 25.51 -26.94 -6.10
N LYS A 256 26.06 -27.15 -4.89
CA LYS A 256 26.05 -26.19 -3.77
C LYS A 256 26.79 -24.88 -4.14
N ALA A 257 26.09 -23.75 -4.09
CA ALA A 257 26.69 -22.43 -4.32
C ALA A 257 27.06 -21.73 -3.00
N ASN A 258 28.34 -21.39 -2.81
CA ASN A 258 28.86 -20.73 -1.59
C ASN A 258 28.41 -19.25 -1.43
N TYR A 259 28.01 -18.57 -2.51
CA TYR A 259 27.54 -17.17 -2.49
C TYR A 259 26.06 -17.01 -2.09
N ALA A 260 25.36 -18.09 -1.76
CA ALA A 260 23.95 -18.04 -1.39
C ALA A 260 23.69 -17.37 -0.03
N LEU A 261 24.69 -17.28 0.86
CA LEU A 261 24.55 -16.64 2.17
C LEU A 261 24.49 -15.11 2.06
N MET A 262 25.34 -14.50 1.21
CA MET A 262 25.36 -13.04 1.00
C MET A 262 24.02 -12.50 0.47
N LYS A 263 23.36 -13.27 -0.40
CA LYS A 263 22.03 -12.90 -0.95
C LYS A 263 20.94 -12.88 0.13
N LYS A 264 21.09 -13.59 1.26
CA LYS A 264 20.12 -13.64 2.36
C LYS A 264 20.12 -12.37 3.22
N ILE A 265 21.25 -11.66 3.30
CA ILE A 265 21.37 -10.41 4.08
C ILE A 265 20.64 -9.27 3.35
N ILE A 266 20.52 -9.34 2.02
CA ILE A 266 19.87 -8.33 1.17
C ILE A 266 18.34 -8.26 1.38
N ILE A 267 17.72 -9.23 2.06
CA ILE A 267 16.30 -9.14 2.42
C ILE A 267 16.00 -7.99 3.39
N PHE A 268 16.94 -7.70 4.29
CA PHE A 268 16.79 -6.69 5.33
C PHE A 268 16.65 -5.27 4.76
N PRO A 269 17.53 -4.79 3.84
CA PRO A 269 17.34 -3.48 3.22
C PRO A 269 16.08 -3.41 2.36
N VAL A 270 15.66 -4.51 1.72
CA VAL A 270 14.39 -4.54 0.96
C VAL A 270 13.20 -4.37 1.89
N LEU A 271 13.18 -5.04 3.05
CA LEU A 271 12.14 -4.87 4.06
C LEU A 271 12.11 -3.46 4.67
N VAL A 272 13.29 -2.89 4.94
CA VAL A 272 13.42 -1.51 5.45
C VAL A 272 12.93 -0.50 4.42
N LEU A 273 13.36 -0.62 3.15
CA LEU A 273 12.88 0.23 2.05
C LEU A 273 11.36 0.15 1.91
N LEU A 274 10.79 -1.04 2.05
CA LEU A 274 9.34 -1.24 1.96
C LEU A 274 8.61 -0.61 3.14
N GLY A 275 9.17 -0.69 4.35
CA GLY A 275 8.68 0.02 5.53
C GLY A 275 8.72 1.55 5.36
N VAL A 276 9.80 2.08 4.76
CA VAL A 276 9.93 3.51 4.44
C VAL A 276 8.89 3.93 3.40
N ILE A 277 8.69 3.18 2.31
CA ILE A 277 7.67 3.50 1.29
C ILE A 277 6.26 3.51 1.90
N ILE A 278 5.96 2.56 2.79
CA ILE A 278 4.64 2.47 3.44
C ILE A 278 4.45 3.58 4.48
N GLY A 279 5.51 3.96 5.20
CA GLY A 279 5.49 5.01 6.22
C GLY A 279 5.62 6.43 5.68
N CYS A 280 6.16 6.62 4.47
CA CYS A 280 6.30 7.94 3.82
C CYS A 280 5.04 8.42 3.08
N GLN A 281 3.90 7.73 3.17
CA GLN A 281 2.65 8.34 2.73
C GLN A 281 2.16 9.31 3.79
N GLN A 282 2.64 10.56 3.70
CA GLN A 282 1.86 11.73 4.08
C GLN A 282 0.49 11.62 3.41
N ASP A 283 -0.57 11.91 4.16
CA ASP A 283 -1.88 12.18 3.59
C ASP A 283 -1.70 13.31 2.55
N LEU A 284 -1.59 12.93 1.28
CA LEU A 284 -1.73 13.86 0.17
C LEU A 284 -3.22 14.20 0.11
N ASP A 285 -3.60 15.16 0.94
CA ASP A 285 -4.86 15.89 0.79
C ASP A 285 -4.85 16.53 -0.61
N LEU A 286 -5.49 15.85 -1.56
CA LEU A 286 -5.67 16.31 -2.93
C LEU A 286 -6.74 17.42 -2.98
N GLN A 287 -6.52 18.54 -2.30
CA GLN A 287 -7.26 19.80 -2.49
C GLN A 287 -6.35 21.02 -2.26
N SER A 288 -5.37 21.22 -3.14
CA SER A 288 -4.96 22.59 -3.50
C SER A 288 -4.33 22.60 -4.90
N PRO A 289 -4.86 23.37 -5.86
CA PRO A 289 -4.15 23.67 -7.07
C PRO A 289 -3.30 24.91 -6.77
N VAL A 290 -2.05 24.74 -6.34
CA VAL A 290 -1.10 25.85 -6.39
C VAL A 290 0.00 25.47 -7.36
N ARG A 291 -0.17 26.00 -8.58
CA ARG A 291 0.92 26.14 -9.54
C ARG A 291 2.03 26.92 -8.86
N SER A 292 3.15 26.24 -8.63
CA SER A 292 4.42 26.88 -8.30
C SER A 292 4.81 27.81 -9.46
N SER A 293 4.62 29.12 -9.28
CA SER A 293 5.19 30.15 -10.14
C SER A 293 6.42 30.72 -9.45
N ALA A 294 7.53 30.03 -9.60
CA ALA A 294 8.85 30.59 -9.36
C ALA A 294 9.25 31.48 -10.57
N ALA A 295 8.89 32.77 -10.51
CA ALA A 295 9.39 33.89 -11.33
C ALA A 295 8.54 35.12 -10.92
N LEU A 296 9.01 36.28 -10.46
CA LEU A 296 10.21 37.04 -10.77
C LEU A 296 10.60 37.87 -9.53
N LEU A 297 11.83 37.74 -9.03
CA LEU A 297 12.48 38.78 -8.25
C LEU A 297 13.13 39.74 -9.25
N ASN A 298 12.58 40.94 -9.41
CA ASN A 298 13.33 42.10 -9.85
C ASN A 298 12.58 43.36 -9.41
N VAL A 299 12.99 43.92 -8.28
CA VAL A 299 12.63 45.30 -7.92
C VAL A 299 13.92 46.10 -7.86
N SER A 300 14.10 46.89 -8.92
CA SER A 300 15.10 47.93 -9.05
C SER A 300 14.89 49.01 -7.99
N LYS A 301 16.00 49.45 -7.41
CA LYS A 301 16.12 50.68 -6.61
C LYS A 301 15.56 51.88 -7.40
N SER A 302 14.72 52.67 -6.76
CA SER A 302 14.62 54.10 -7.05
C SER A 302 14.36 54.85 -5.76
N SER A 303 15.20 55.86 -5.54
CA SER A 303 15.20 56.77 -4.40
C SER A 303 14.36 57.98 -4.75
N THR A 304 13.50 58.44 -3.85
CA THR A 304 13.28 59.88 -3.66
C THR A 304 12.83 60.13 -2.24
N ALA A 305 13.56 61.02 -1.56
CA ALA A 305 13.34 61.43 -0.20
C ALA A 305 12.23 62.49 -0.13
N THR A 306 11.23 62.23 0.71
CA THR A 306 10.42 63.24 1.39
C THR A 306 10.19 62.67 2.79
N ALA A 307 10.47 63.44 3.85
CA ALA A 307 10.41 63.01 5.25
C ALA A 307 9.19 62.12 5.52
N SER A 308 9.41 60.80 5.57
CA SER A 308 8.39 59.79 5.77
C SER A 308 8.86 58.89 6.90
N GLU A 309 7.98 58.64 7.86
CA GLU A 309 8.22 57.65 8.91
C GLU A 309 8.74 56.35 8.26
N GLU A 310 9.91 55.88 8.66
CA GLU A 310 10.45 54.62 8.14
C GLU A 310 9.47 53.49 8.46
N VAL A 311 8.88 52.91 7.41
CA VAL A 311 7.97 51.78 7.53
C VAL A 311 8.79 50.50 7.54
N PHE A 312 8.82 49.82 8.69
CA PHE A 312 9.54 48.58 8.88
C PHE A 312 8.72 47.39 8.34
N LYS A 313 9.40 46.47 7.66
CA LYS A 313 8.79 45.20 7.17
C LYS A 313 9.00 44.02 8.11
N VAL A 314 10.01 44.13 8.98
CA VAL A 314 10.38 43.12 9.97
C VAL A 314 10.69 43.88 11.24
N VAL A 315 10.05 43.50 12.35
CA VAL A 315 10.26 44.11 13.66
C VAL A 315 10.38 43.05 14.75
N ASP A 316 11.00 43.42 15.87
CA ASP A 316 11.17 42.55 17.05
C ASP A 316 9.80 42.16 17.63
N ASN A 317 8.90 43.14 17.80
CA ASN A 317 7.52 42.92 18.26
C ASN A 317 6.51 43.43 17.21
N PRO A 318 5.70 42.56 16.58
CA PRO A 318 4.74 42.97 15.56
C PRO A 318 3.55 43.73 16.15
N PRO A 319 2.88 44.58 15.34
CA PRO A 319 1.66 45.25 15.77
C PRO A 319 0.56 44.22 16.07
N THR A 320 -0.21 44.46 17.12
CA THR A 320 -1.24 43.52 17.60
C THR A 320 -2.61 44.18 17.67
N PHE A 321 -3.64 43.51 17.17
CA PHE A 321 -5.03 43.99 17.26
C PHE A 321 -5.48 44.09 18.74
N PRO A 322 -6.29 45.09 19.13
CA PRO A 322 -6.79 45.19 20.51
C PRO A 322 -7.60 43.93 20.89
N GLY A 323 -7.14 43.20 21.91
CA GLY A 323 -7.71 41.91 22.31
C GLY A 323 -7.10 40.69 21.60
N GLY A 324 -6.03 40.88 20.82
CA GLY A 324 -5.26 39.83 20.18
C GLY A 324 -5.91 39.23 18.93
N GLU A 325 -5.32 38.15 18.41
CA GLU A 325 -5.73 37.51 17.16
C GLU A 325 -7.18 36.99 17.19
N LYS A 326 -7.65 36.48 18.33
CA LYS A 326 -9.03 35.99 18.48
C LYS A 326 -10.05 37.12 18.29
N ALA A 327 -9.76 38.31 18.82
CA ALA A 327 -10.61 39.48 18.66
C ALA A 327 -10.60 39.99 17.21
N LEU A 328 -9.45 39.94 16.54
CA LEU A 328 -9.33 40.25 15.11
C LEU A 328 -10.21 39.34 14.26
N VAL A 329 -10.14 38.02 14.47
CA VAL A 329 -10.98 37.06 13.75
C VAL A 329 -12.47 37.31 13.99
N GLN A 330 -12.88 37.58 15.24
CA GLN A 330 -14.28 37.90 15.55
C GLN A 330 -14.74 39.22 14.92
N PHE A 331 -13.87 40.24 14.90
CA PHE A 331 -14.16 41.52 14.26
C PHE A 331 -14.38 41.33 12.76
N LEU A 332 -13.48 40.62 12.08
CA LEU A 332 -13.58 40.33 10.65
C LEU A 332 -14.85 39.50 10.35
N ALA A 333 -15.15 38.48 11.15
CA ALA A 333 -16.35 37.66 10.96
C ALA A 333 -17.67 38.45 11.12
N ARG A 334 -17.69 39.49 11.96
CA ARG A 334 -18.88 40.33 12.17
C ARG A 334 -19.03 41.42 11.11
N ASN A 335 -17.92 41.93 10.59
CA ASN A 335 -17.91 43.13 9.75
C ASN A 335 -17.74 42.86 8.25
N ILE A 336 -17.15 41.71 7.86
CA ILE A 336 -17.05 41.32 6.45
C ILE A 336 -18.39 40.77 5.98
N ARG A 337 -18.88 41.33 4.87
CA ARG A 337 -20.07 40.87 4.16
C ARG A 337 -19.68 40.36 2.80
N TYR A 338 -20.05 39.13 2.48
CA TYR A 338 -19.82 38.59 1.15
C TYR A 338 -20.63 39.39 0.10
N PRO A 339 -20.00 40.05 -0.89
CA PRO A 339 -20.70 40.83 -1.91
C PRO A 339 -21.68 39.97 -2.73
N LYS A 340 -22.89 40.47 -2.97
CA LYS A 340 -23.94 39.74 -3.72
C LYS A 340 -23.52 39.41 -5.16
N THR A 341 -22.75 40.30 -5.79
CA THR A 341 -22.15 40.11 -7.12
C THR A 341 -21.19 38.92 -7.14
N ALA A 342 -20.36 38.77 -6.11
CA ALA A 342 -19.44 37.64 -5.99
C ALA A 342 -20.16 36.32 -5.69
N GLN A 343 -21.28 36.36 -4.95
CA GLN A 343 -22.14 35.19 -4.74
C GLN A 343 -22.80 34.73 -6.04
N ALA A 344 -23.41 35.65 -6.80
CA ALA A 344 -24.07 35.33 -8.07
C ALA A 344 -23.09 34.76 -9.11
N ASN A 345 -21.85 35.23 -9.11
CA ASN A 345 -20.81 34.80 -10.05
C ASN A 345 -19.95 33.64 -9.52
N ASN A 346 -20.34 32.97 -8.42
CA ASN A 346 -19.60 31.87 -7.79
C ASN A 346 -18.10 32.16 -7.55
N THR A 347 -17.75 33.42 -7.28
CA THR A 347 -16.36 33.86 -7.20
C THR A 347 -15.81 33.58 -5.81
N THR A 348 -14.80 32.73 -5.70
CA THR A 348 -14.12 32.36 -4.45
C THR A 348 -12.61 32.63 -4.57
N GLY A 349 -11.91 32.82 -3.45
CA GLY A 349 -10.47 33.10 -3.48
C GLY A 349 -9.97 33.77 -2.20
N THR A 350 -8.68 34.09 -2.16
CA THR A 350 -8.07 34.81 -1.02
C THR A 350 -7.61 36.19 -1.45
N VAL A 351 -8.13 37.22 -0.79
CA VAL A 351 -7.68 38.61 -0.97
C VAL A 351 -6.58 38.89 0.04
N PHE A 352 -5.41 39.34 -0.43
CA PHE A 352 -4.31 39.75 0.44
C PHE A 352 -4.34 41.26 0.60
N VAL A 353 -4.69 41.74 1.79
CA VAL A 353 -4.71 43.17 2.11
C VAL A 353 -3.41 43.57 2.78
N LYS A 354 -2.76 44.58 2.24
CA LYS A 354 -1.53 45.20 2.75
C LYS A 354 -1.87 46.57 3.32
N PHE A 355 -1.44 46.85 4.54
CA PHE A 355 -1.63 48.15 5.19
C PHE A 355 -0.48 48.47 6.16
N VAL A 356 -0.37 49.73 6.57
CA VAL A 356 0.67 50.19 7.50
C VAL A 356 0.01 50.59 8.81
N VAL A 357 0.49 50.01 9.92
CA VAL A 357 0.14 50.43 11.28
C VAL A 357 1.18 51.43 11.74
N ASN A 358 0.80 52.68 12.00
CA ASN A 358 1.74 53.72 12.41
C ASN A 358 2.16 53.57 13.89
N SER A 359 3.10 54.41 14.36
CA SER A 359 3.57 54.41 15.75
C SER A 359 2.48 54.75 16.80
N GLU A 360 1.34 55.32 16.37
CA GLU A 360 0.16 55.59 17.20
C GLU A 360 -0.85 54.43 17.21
N GLY A 361 -0.69 53.41 16.35
CA GLY A 361 -1.62 52.31 16.21
C GLY A 361 -2.69 52.49 15.12
N LYS A 362 -2.70 53.61 14.40
CA LYS A 362 -3.65 53.89 13.32
C LYS A 362 -3.24 53.21 12.03
N ILE A 363 -4.24 52.73 11.30
CA ILE A 363 -4.06 52.09 9.99
C ILE A 363 -4.02 53.15 8.89
N SER A 364 -3.07 53.01 7.98
CA SER A 364 -2.92 53.85 6.79
C SER A 364 -2.46 53.00 5.59
N GLN A 365 -2.53 53.57 4.38
CA GLN A 365 -2.05 52.93 3.14
C GLN A 365 -2.64 51.52 2.84
N VAL A 366 -3.95 51.36 3.07
CA VAL A 366 -4.66 50.10 2.79
C VAL A 366 -4.72 49.86 1.27
N THR A 367 -4.09 48.80 0.81
CA THR A 367 -4.02 48.38 -0.60
C THR A 367 -4.16 46.86 -0.70
N THR A 368 -4.68 46.35 -1.81
CA THR A 368 -4.69 44.91 -2.07
C THR A 368 -3.45 44.50 -2.86
N THR A 369 -2.99 43.28 -2.65
CA THR A 369 -1.86 42.68 -3.36
C THR A 369 -2.26 41.31 -3.92
N GLY A 370 -1.62 40.90 -5.03
CA GLY A 370 -1.93 39.64 -5.71
C GLY A 370 -2.89 39.80 -6.89
N ALA A 371 -3.46 38.68 -7.34
CA ALA A 371 -4.38 38.64 -8.46
C ALA A 371 -5.76 39.18 -8.07
N VAL A 372 -6.33 40.06 -8.90
CA VAL A 372 -7.69 40.58 -8.71
C VAL A 372 -8.70 39.46 -8.98
N LEU A 373 -9.44 39.08 -7.95
CA LEU A 373 -10.56 38.14 -7.98
C LEU A 373 -11.81 38.83 -8.54
N GLY A 374 -11.97 40.13 -8.27
CA GLY A 374 -13.07 40.95 -8.76
C GLY A 374 -14.39 40.69 -8.04
N ASN A 375 -15.47 41.20 -8.64
CA ASN A 375 -16.84 41.06 -8.12
C ASN A 375 -17.10 41.67 -6.72
N GLY A 376 -16.28 42.63 -6.29
CA GLY A 376 -16.47 43.40 -5.05
C GLY A 376 -15.69 42.89 -3.84
N LEU A 377 -14.89 41.82 -3.98
CA LEU A 377 -14.20 41.18 -2.86
C LEU A 377 -13.07 42.04 -2.30
N GLU A 378 -12.32 42.72 -3.17
CA GLU A 378 -11.24 43.62 -2.81
C GLU A 378 -11.77 44.88 -2.11
N GLU A 379 -12.83 45.50 -2.65
CA GLU A 379 -13.45 46.69 -2.10
C GLU A 379 -13.99 46.44 -0.70
N GLU A 380 -14.64 45.30 -0.49
CA GLU A 380 -15.14 44.91 0.81
C GLU A 380 -14.00 44.63 1.81
N SER A 381 -12.94 43.96 1.35
CA SER A 381 -11.76 43.69 2.17
C SER A 381 -11.08 44.99 2.63
N MET A 382 -10.90 45.96 1.72
CA MET A 382 -10.32 47.27 2.05
C MET A 382 -11.22 48.08 2.97
N ARG A 383 -12.54 48.04 2.78
CA ARG A 383 -13.51 48.74 3.64
C ARG A 383 -13.42 48.25 5.09
N VAL A 384 -13.36 46.94 5.30
CA VAL A 384 -13.31 46.36 6.66
C VAL A 384 -11.98 46.62 7.34
N VAL A 385 -10.86 46.49 6.61
CA VAL A 385 -9.53 46.79 7.16
C VAL A 385 -9.40 48.27 7.53
N SER A 386 -9.95 49.18 6.72
CA SER A 386 -9.94 50.61 7.02
C SER A 386 -10.83 51.01 8.20
N ALA A 387 -11.80 50.16 8.57
CA ALA A 387 -12.74 50.39 9.68
C ALA A 387 -12.30 49.74 11.00
N MET A 388 -11.09 49.16 11.06
CA MET A 388 -10.57 48.55 12.29
C MET A 388 -10.27 49.61 13.37
N PRO A 389 -10.41 49.26 14.65
CA PRO A 389 -9.96 50.11 15.76
C PRO A 389 -8.44 50.27 15.77
N ASP A 390 -7.94 51.21 16.57
CA ASP A 390 -6.50 51.44 16.75
C ASP A 390 -5.79 50.18 17.30
N TRP A 391 -4.69 49.82 16.65
CA TRP A 391 -3.85 48.68 16.98
C TRP A 391 -2.81 49.02 18.04
N LEU A 392 -2.28 48.01 18.72
CA LEU A 392 -1.04 48.17 19.48
C LEU A 392 0.12 48.28 18.47
N PRO A 393 0.89 49.39 18.48
CA PRO A 393 1.94 49.63 17.50
C PRO A 393 3.09 48.63 17.66
N GLY A 394 3.75 48.32 16.55
CA GLY A 394 4.96 47.48 16.56
C GLY A 394 6.12 48.17 17.27
N GLN A 395 7.07 47.39 17.78
CA GLN A 395 8.26 47.90 18.45
C GLN A 395 9.53 47.32 17.82
N GLN A 396 10.51 48.19 17.60
CA GLN A 396 11.86 47.86 17.18
C GLN A 396 12.83 48.47 18.20
N GLU A 397 13.71 47.66 18.80
CA GLU A 397 14.67 48.12 19.82
C GLU A 397 14.00 48.93 20.96
N GLY A 398 12.77 48.56 21.33
CA GLY A 398 11.98 49.22 22.38
C GLY A 398 11.31 50.54 21.97
N LYS A 399 11.45 51.00 20.72
CA LYS A 399 10.76 52.18 20.19
C LYS A 399 9.56 51.80 19.34
N LYS A 400 8.46 52.55 19.45
CA LYS A 400 7.28 52.37 18.60
C LYS A 400 7.59 52.82 17.18
N VAL A 401 7.30 51.97 16.20
CA VAL A 401 7.61 52.21 14.79
C VAL A 401 6.41 51.89 13.90
N SER A 402 6.39 52.47 12.70
CA SER A 402 5.38 52.19 11.69
C SER A 402 5.73 50.87 10.98
N VAL A 403 4.78 49.93 10.87
CA VAL A 403 5.03 48.56 10.39
C VAL A 403 4.06 48.19 9.27
N GLU A 404 4.59 47.61 8.18
CA GLU A 404 3.78 47.03 7.10
C GLU A 404 3.23 45.66 7.52
N PHE A 405 1.91 45.49 7.42
CA PHE A 405 1.20 44.26 7.79
C PHE A 405 0.42 43.69 6.60
N HIS A 406 0.38 42.36 6.49
CA HIS A 406 -0.30 41.63 5.43
C HIS A 406 -1.36 40.71 6.03
N LEU A 407 -2.62 40.90 5.65
CA LEU A 407 -3.75 40.15 6.15
C LEU A 407 -4.44 39.38 5.01
N PRO A 408 -4.37 38.03 5.01
CA PRO A 408 -5.10 37.21 4.05
C PRO A 408 -6.55 36.99 4.49
N ILE A 409 -7.51 37.37 3.65
CA ILE A 409 -8.95 37.16 3.83
C ILE A 409 -9.43 36.18 2.77
N ARG A 410 -9.84 34.99 3.17
CA ARG A 410 -10.31 33.92 2.27
C ARG A 410 -11.82 33.94 2.16
N TYR A 411 -12.35 34.04 0.95
CA TYR A 411 -13.76 33.93 0.62
C TYR A 411 -14.07 32.54 0.06
N VAL A 412 -15.01 31.85 0.68
CA VAL A 412 -15.47 30.52 0.25
C VAL A 412 -16.99 30.53 0.18
N LEU A 413 -17.54 30.04 -0.94
CA LEU A 413 -18.96 29.74 -1.07
C LEU A 413 -19.19 28.30 -0.60
N GLN A 414 -20.19 28.12 0.27
CA GLN A 414 -20.68 26.81 0.69
C GLN A 414 -21.99 26.48 0.00
#